data_AF-A0AAD9T1L1-F1
#
_entry.id   AF-A0AAD9T1L1-F1
#
_cell.length_a   1.000
_cell.length_b   1.000
_cell.length_c   1.000
_cell.angle_alpha   90.00
_cell.angle_beta   90.00
_cell.angle_gamma   90.00
#
_symmetry.space_group_name_H-M   'P 1'
#
loop_
_entity.id
_entity.type
_entity.pdbx_description
1 polymer ?
#
loop_
_entity_poly.entity_id
_entity_poly.type
_entity_poly.pdbx_seq_one_letter_code
_entity_poly.pdbx_strand_id
1 'polypeptide(L)'
;MSGNHLEEMEGVEMTEEPQPPLLTDDERRVLDVYDRLDELQLEIALLKAQGVLSKGQSEEASEENIAAAEQDLLKAKSLYLLRGNVIQSVLVATPILKAIHAGNKATVIEQDLLPLIQKRDQLSIKLTALSTQVRTARNELTNLEAENVRIARTNAELATKMLALIEDASTKRTEEIEDSKLRAQLGDLQNKMKLSRRRWRIIKGTASATIAGSGIDWARDPELLDIVLDNDGE
;
A
#
# COMPACT_ATOMS: atom_id res chain seq x y z
N MET A 1 -30.68 -15.39 -28.20
CA MET A 1 -30.86 -15.32 -26.73
C MET A 1 -29.62 -15.91 -26.10
N SER A 2 -28.78 -15.07 -25.50
CA SER A 2 -27.88 -15.45 -24.40
C SER A 2 -27.35 -14.14 -23.84
N GLY A 3 -27.68 -13.92 -22.57
CA GLY A 3 -27.54 -12.64 -21.89
C GLY A 3 -26.09 -12.27 -21.63
N ASN A 4 -25.80 -10.99 -21.84
CA ASN A 4 -24.67 -10.31 -21.25
C ASN A 4 -24.87 -10.31 -19.73
N HIS A 5 -24.08 -11.10 -19.01
CA HIS A 5 -23.84 -10.90 -17.58
C HIS A 5 -22.72 -9.86 -17.47
N LEU A 6 -23.08 -8.60 -17.67
CA LEU A 6 -22.36 -7.50 -17.05
C LEU A 6 -22.87 -7.48 -15.62
N GLU A 7 -22.08 -8.02 -14.70
CA GLU A 7 -22.20 -7.69 -13.28
C GLU A 7 -21.99 -6.18 -13.17
N GLU A 8 -23.09 -5.45 -13.20
CA GLU A 8 -23.17 -4.10 -12.70
C GLU A 8 -22.63 -4.14 -11.27
N MET A 9 -21.46 -3.56 -11.05
CA MET A 9 -21.03 -3.17 -9.71
C MET A 9 -22.11 -2.23 -9.22
N GLU A 10 -23.02 -2.78 -8.42
CA GLU A 10 -24.05 -2.05 -7.70
C GLU A 10 -23.32 -0.98 -6.88
N GLY A 11 -23.31 0.22 -7.44
CA GLY A 11 -22.80 1.40 -6.79
C GLY A 11 -23.53 1.48 -5.46
N VAL A 12 -22.76 1.38 -4.38
CA VAL A 12 -23.22 1.83 -3.08
C VAL A 12 -23.50 3.32 -3.27
N GLU A 13 -24.74 3.65 -3.62
CA GLU A 13 -25.27 4.99 -3.46
C GLU A 13 -25.12 5.31 -1.98
N MET A 14 -24.01 5.96 -1.66
CA MET A 14 -23.83 6.69 -0.42
C MET A 14 -24.77 7.89 -0.52
N THR A 15 -26.07 7.65 -0.40
CA THR A 15 -27.02 8.69 0.00
C THR A 15 -26.67 9.03 1.44
N GLU A 16 -25.59 9.79 1.62
CA GLU A 16 -25.31 10.48 2.86
C GLU A 16 -26.41 11.50 3.04
N GLU A 17 -27.45 11.13 3.80
CA GLU A 17 -28.33 12.12 4.41
C GLU A 17 -27.43 13.18 5.05
N PRO A 18 -27.70 14.48 4.83
CA PRO A 18 -26.86 15.54 5.36
C PRO A 18 -26.88 15.44 6.87
N GLN A 19 -25.81 14.85 7.43
CA GLN A 19 -25.65 14.77 8.87
C GLN A 19 -25.58 16.21 9.36
N PRO A 20 -26.44 16.62 10.31
CA PRO A 20 -26.33 17.94 10.88
C PRO A 20 -24.90 18.12 11.39
N PRO A 21 -24.32 19.32 11.23
CA PRO A 21 -22.96 19.57 11.68
C PRO A 21 -22.83 19.13 13.13
N LEU A 22 -21.87 18.24 13.41
CA LEU A 22 -21.65 17.60 14.72
C LEU A 22 -21.47 18.60 15.86
N LEU A 23 -21.12 19.85 15.53
CA LEU A 23 -20.95 20.97 16.44
C LEU A 23 -21.57 22.20 15.80
N THR A 24 -22.36 22.91 16.59
CA THR A 24 -22.86 24.26 16.29
C THR A 24 -21.68 25.25 16.17
N ASP A 25 -21.89 26.35 15.45
CA ASP A 25 -20.85 27.38 15.27
C ASP A 25 -20.38 27.98 16.60
N ASP A 26 -21.29 28.07 17.58
CA ASP A 26 -20.96 28.53 18.94
C ASP A 26 -20.07 27.53 19.68
N GLU A 27 -20.36 26.22 19.58
CA GLU A 27 -19.51 25.18 20.18
C GLU A 27 -18.10 25.16 19.58
N ARG A 28 -17.99 25.35 18.27
CA ARG A 28 -16.68 25.49 17.60
C ARG A 28 -15.92 26.69 18.12
N ARG A 29 -16.59 27.84 18.26
CA ARG A 29 -15.98 29.06 18.79
C ARG A 29 -15.50 28.88 20.23
N VAL A 30 -16.23 28.15 21.06
CA VAL A 30 -15.83 27.85 22.43
C VAL A 30 -14.55 27.00 22.46
N LEU A 31 -14.44 26.01 21.57
CA LEU A 31 -13.23 25.18 21.45
C LEU A 31 -12.03 26.01 20.98
N ASP A 32 -12.19 26.88 19.97
CA ASP A 32 -11.11 27.76 19.52
C ASP A 32 -10.61 28.69 20.64
N VAL A 33 -11.53 29.21 21.47
CA VAL A 33 -11.18 30.03 22.63
C VAL A 33 -10.46 29.21 23.70
N TYR A 34 -10.85 27.96 23.92
CA TYR A 34 -10.16 27.06 24.84
C TYR A 34 -8.71 26.80 24.38
N ASP A 35 -8.51 26.48 23.11
CA ASP A 35 -7.18 26.24 22.53
C ASP A 35 -6.30 27.49 22.65
N ARG A 36 -6.88 28.66 22.37
CA ARG A 36 -6.18 29.94 22.51
C ARG A 36 -5.82 30.26 23.96
N LEU A 37 -6.66 29.86 24.91
CA LEU A 37 -6.42 30.05 26.33
C LEU A 37 -5.29 29.15 26.83
N ASP A 38 -5.22 27.91 26.38
CA ASP A 38 -4.10 27.00 26.68
C ASP A 38 -2.77 27.53 26.12
N GLU A 39 -2.78 28.06 24.89
CA GLU A 39 -1.60 28.69 24.27
C GLU A 39 -1.11 29.90 25.09
N LEU A 40 -2.01 30.80 25.47
CA LEU A 40 -1.68 31.98 26.28
C LEU A 40 -1.17 31.60 27.68
N GLN A 41 -1.72 30.55 28.29
CA GLN A 41 -1.22 30.06 29.59
C GLN A 41 0.21 29.54 29.48
N LEU A 42 0.55 28.85 28.39
CA LEU A 42 1.92 28.41 28.12
C LEU A 42 2.86 29.60 27.91
N GLU A 43 2.43 30.60 27.13
CA GLU A 43 3.21 31.82 26.88
C GLU A 43 3.49 32.59 28.17
N ILE A 44 2.48 32.77 29.04
CA ILE A 44 2.64 33.40 30.35
C ILE A 44 3.61 32.60 31.23
N ALA A 45 3.54 31.27 31.21
CA ALA A 45 4.46 30.43 31.97
C ALA A 45 5.91 30.57 31.48
N LEU A 46 6.12 30.64 30.16
CA LEU A 46 7.44 30.88 29.55
C LEU A 46 8.00 32.25 29.92
N LEU A 47 7.18 33.31 29.82
CA LEU A 47 7.59 34.67 30.18
C LEU A 47 7.92 34.82 31.67
N LYS A 48 7.22 34.09 32.55
CA LYS A 48 7.56 34.00 33.98
C LYS A 48 8.88 33.28 34.21
N ALA A 49 9.13 32.19 33.48
CA ALA A 49 10.36 31.40 33.59
C ALA A 49 11.60 32.14 33.06
N GLN A 50 11.46 32.93 31.98
CA GLN A 50 12.53 33.78 31.45
C GLN A 50 12.86 34.99 32.35
N GLY A 51 12.17 35.17 33.47
CA GLY A 51 12.42 36.29 34.38
C GLY A 51 11.96 37.65 33.85
N VAL A 52 11.34 37.71 32.66
CA VAL A 52 10.78 38.95 32.09
C VAL A 52 9.71 39.54 33.03
N LEU A 53 9.04 38.69 33.81
CA LEU A 53 8.05 39.06 34.83
C LEU A 53 8.56 38.99 36.28
N SER A 54 9.77 38.46 36.52
CA SER A 54 10.35 38.28 37.85
C SER A 54 11.65 39.09 37.98
N LYS A 55 11.62 40.17 38.78
CA LYS A 55 12.78 41.04 39.08
C LYS A 55 13.82 40.37 40.00
N GLY A 56 14.28 39.18 39.67
CA GLY A 56 15.29 38.41 40.43
C GLY A 56 16.67 38.47 39.77
N GLN A 57 17.71 38.73 40.58
CA GLN A 57 19.10 38.87 40.15
C GLN A 57 19.65 37.58 39.52
N SER A 58 20.43 37.73 38.45
CA SER A 58 21.15 36.63 37.79
C SER A 58 22.24 36.09 38.72
N GLU A 59 22.03 34.92 39.31
CA GLU A 59 23.10 34.18 39.98
C GLU A 59 24.03 33.51 38.95
N GLU A 60 25.33 33.50 39.22
CA GLU A 60 26.31 32.80 38.38
C GLU A 60 26.09 31.28 38.49
N ALA A 61 25.72 30.65 37.38
CA ALA A 61 25.39 29.22 37.33
C ALA A 61 26.66 28.36 37.29
N SER A 62 26.89 27.56 38.33
CA SER A 62 27.84 26.44 38.32
C SER A 62 27.34 25.29 37.43
N GLU A 63 28.24 24.48 36.85
CA GLU A 63 27.89 23.30 36.03
C GLU A 63 26.95 22.32 36.76
N GLU A 64 27.12 22.17 38.08
CA GLU A 64 26.25 21.31 38.91
C GLU A 64 24.83 21.88 39.02
N ASN A 65 24.68 23.20 39.08
CA ASN A 65 23.39 23.88 39.10
C ASN A 65 22.67 23.75 37.75
N ILE A 66 23.43 23.75 36.65
CA ILE A 66 22.90 23.54 35.29
C ILE A 66 22.38 22.11 35.15
N ALA A 67 23.17 21.11 35.56
CA ALA A 67 22.76 19.70 35.50
C ALA A 67 21.51 19.41 36.36
N ALA A 68 21.42 20.00 37.55
CA ALA A 68 20.24 19.91 38.41
C ALA A 68 19.02 20.58 37.78
N ALA A 69 19.19 21.78 37.21
CA ALA A 69 18.12 22.53 36.53
C ALA A 69 17.62 21.80 35.27
N GLU A 70 18.50 21.18 34.49
CA GLU A 70 18.12 20.36 33.34
C GLU A 70 17.28 19.16 33.77
N GLN A 71 17.70 18.46 34.84
CA GLN A 71 16.95 17.33 35.36
C GLN A 71 15.57 17.76 35.86
N ASP A 72 15.48 18.90 36.54
CA ASP A 72 14.21 19.43 37.06
C ASP A 72 13.30 19.94 35.93
N LEU A 73 13.85 20.52 34.87
CA LEU A 73 13.10 20.87 33.65
C LEU A 73 12.54 19.61 32.97
N LEU A 74 13.33 18.55 32.85
CA LEU A 74 12.87 17.28 32.28
C LEU A 74 11.77 16.65 33.13
N LYS A 75 11.89 16.69 34.46
CA LYS A 75 10.82 16.26 35.38
C LYS A 75 9.56 17.11 35.19
N ALA A 76 9.68 18.43 35.16
CA ALA A 76 8.54 19.33 34.97
C ALA A 76 7.84 19.10 33.62
N LYS A 77 8.61 18.92 32.53
CA LYS A 77 8.09 18.62 31.20
C LYS A 77 7.33 17.30 31.17
N SER A 78 7.90 16.24 31.74
CA SER A 78 7.24 14.93 31.80
C SER A 78 5.97 14.96 32.65
N LEU A 79 5.97 15.68 33.79
CA LEU A 79 4.78 15.89 34.62
C LEU A 79 3.69 16.67 33.90
N TYR A 80 4.05 17.71 33.14
CA TYR A 80 3.10 18.49 32.34
C TYR A 80 2.42 17.63 31.27
N LEU A 81 3.22 16.88 30.49
CA LEU A 81 2.69 15.98 29.47
C LEU A 81 1.81 14.88 30.07
N LEU A 82 2.23 14.30 31.20
CA LEU A 82 1.44 13.29 31.90
C LEU A 82 0.11 13.86 32.39
N ARG A 83 0.12 15.06 32.98
CA ARG A 83 -1.10 15.75 33.41
C ARG A 83 -2.03 16.01 32.24
N GLY A 84 -1.51 16.52 31.13
CA GLY A 84 -2.29 16.76 29.90
C GLY A 84 -2.94 15.47 29.39
N ASN A 85 -2.15 14.40 29.26
CA ASN A 85 -2.64 13.09 28.82
C ASN A 85 -3.70 12.50 29.76
N VAL A 86 -3.52 12.64 31.08
CA VAL A 86 -4.50 12.16 32.07
C VAL A 86 -5.80 12.95 31.98
N ILE A 87 -5.73 14.28 31.89
CA ILE A 87 -6.92 15.13 31.75
C ILE A 87 -7.66 14.79 30.46
N GLN A 88 -6.96 14.70 29.33
CA GLN A 88 -7.55 14.33 28.05
C GLN A 88 -8.19 12.93 28.08
N SER A 89 -7.49 11.96 28.68
CA SER A 89 -8.02 10.59 28.85
C SER A 89 -9.30 10.60 29.68
N VAL A 90 -9.34 11.33 30.80
CA VAL A 90 -10.54 11.45 31.63
C VAL A 90 -11.68 12.15 30.89
N LEU A 91 -11.38 13.23 30.15
CA LEU A 91 -12.37 14.00 29.37
C LEU A 91 -13.00 13.16 28.26
N VAL A 92 -12.25 12.26 27.62
CA VAL A 92 -12.77 11.41 26.54
C VAL A 92 -13.41 10.13 27.10
N ALA A 93 -12.77 9.46 28.05
CA ALA A 93 -13.21 8.14 28.52
C ALA A 93 -14.44 8.22 29.45
N THR A 94 -14.54 9.24 30.30
CA THR A 94 -15.63 9.33 31.29
C THR A 94 -17.00 9.48 30.63
N PRO A 95 -17.19 10.37 29.63
CA PRO A 95 -18.46 10.47 28.93
C PRO A 95 -18.82 9.18 28.19
N ILE A 96 -17.86 8.50 27.55
CA ILE A 96 -18.08 7.21 26.88
C ILE A 96 -18.52 6.14 27.88
N LEU A 97 -17.83 6.01 29.02
CA LEU A 97 -18.18 5.04 30.05
C LEU A 97 -19.56 5.30 30.63
N LYS A 98 -19.92 6.56 30.87
CA LYS A 98 -21.24 6.92 31.37
C LYS A 98 -22.34 6.73 30.32
N ALA A 99 -22.07 7.03 29.06
CA ALA A 99 -23.00 6.78 27.96
C ALA A 99 -23.42 5.30 27.90
N ILE A 100 -22.48 4.39 28.18
CA ILE A 100 -22.73 2.94 28.14
C ILE A 100 -23.30 2.42 29.48
N HIS A 101 -22.78 2.89 30.62
CA HIS A 101 -23.00 2.24 31.92
C HIS A 101 -23.83 3.05 32.93
N ALA A 102 -23.93 4.38 32.79
CA ALA A 102 -24.55 5.20 33.83
C ALA A 102 -26.08 5.25 33.74
N GLY A 103 -26.69 4.77 32.65
CA GLY A 103 -28.15 4.71 32.50
C GLY A 103 -28.82 6.04 32.88
N ASN A 104 -29.69 6.03 33.89
CA ASN A 104 -30.39 7.23 34.41
C ASN A 104 -29.51 8.23 35.17
N LYS A 105 -28.23 7.92 35.44
CA LYS A 105 -27.26 8.82 36.09
C LYS A 105 -26.37 9.57 35.09
N ALA A 106 -26.46 9.24 33.80
CA ALA A 106 -25.80 9.99 32.73
C ALA A 106 -26.51 11.34 32.51
N THR A 107 -25.74 12.36 32.18
CA THR A 107 -26.31 13.62 31.65
C THR A 107 -26.95 13.37 30.27
N VAL A 108 -27.89 14.22 29.85
CA VAL A 108 -28.58 14.07 28.55
C VAL A 108 -27.58 14.01 27.39
N ILE A 109 -26.56 14.87 27.42
CA ILE A 109 -25.48 14.90 26.42
C ILE A 109 -24.70 13.58 26.41
N GLU A 110 -24.41 13.01 27.59
CA GLU A 110 -23.73 11.71 27.67
C GLU A 110 -24.62 10.57 27.15
N GLN A 111 -25.95 10.64 27.31
CA GLN A 111 -26.88 9.64 26.75
C GLN A 111 -26.94 9.70 25.22
N ASP A 112 -26.89 10.90 24.64
CA ASP A 112 -26.91 11.11 23.19
C ASP A 112 -25.68 10.53 22.48
N LEU A 113 -24.57 10.27 23.20
CA LEU A 113 -23.38 9.62 22.65
C LEU A 113 -23.58 8.13 22.36
N LEU A 114 -24.52 7.45 23.03
CA LEU A 114 -24.73 6.00 22.90
C LEU A 114 -24.97 5.54 21.44
N PRO A 115 -25.89 6.12 20.65
CA PRO A 115 -26.09 5.71 19.26
C PRO A 115 -24.85 5.93 18.38
N LEU A 116 -24.06 6.98 18.65
CA LEU A 116 -22.82 7.25 17.92
C LEU A 116 -21.74 6.21 18.24
N ILE A 117 -21.62 5.83 19.51
CA ILE A 117 -20.73 4.76 19.98
C ILE A 117 -21.12 3.42 19.32
N GLN A 118 -22.41 3.09 19.27
CA GLN A 118 -22.88 1.87 18.62
C GLN A 118 -22.57 1.85 17.11
N LYS A 119 -22.79 2.98 16.41
CA LYS A 119 -22.41 3.11 14.99
C LYS A 119 -20.91 2.92 14.81
N ARG A 120 -20.08 3.57 15.64
CA ARG A 120 -18.62 3.41 15.64
C ARG A 120 -18.22 1.95 15.83
N ASP A 121 -18.82 1.25 16.79
CA ASP A 121 -18.47 -0.13 17.10
C ASP A 121 -18.86 -1.08 15.95
N GLN A 122 -20.03 -0.88 15.34
CA GLN A 122 -20.44 -1.61 14.13
C GLN A 122 -19.47 -1.37 12.96
N LEU A 123 -19.06 -0.12 12.74
CA LEU A 123 -18.07 0.21 11.70
C LEU A 123 -16.71 -0.41 12.01
N SER A 124 -16.29 -0.43 13.28
CA SER A 124 -15.04 -1.02 13.72
C SER A 124 -15.01 -2.54 13.50
N ILE A 125 -16.13 -3.22 13.73
CA ILE A 125 -16.30 -4.65 13.43
C ILE A 125 -16.19 -4.89 11.91
N LYS A 126 -16.91 -4.11 11.10
CA LYS A 126 -16.85 -4.20 9.62
C LYS A 126 -15.45 -3.93 9.09
N LEU A 127 -14.78 -2.90 9.61
CA LEU A 127 -13.41 -2.54 9.22
C LEU A 127 -12.42 -3.64 9.60
N THR A 128 -12.57 -4.25 10.78
CA THR A 128 -11.72 -5.37 11.20
C THR A 128 -11.94 -6.59 10.29
N ALA A 129 -13.19 -6.91 9.95
CA ALA A 129 -13.51 -7.98 9.02
C ALA A 129 -12.89 -7.74 7.64
N LEU A 130 -13.05 -6.53 7.08
CA LEU A 130 -12.46 -6.16 5.80
C LEU A 130 -10.92 -6.21 5.85
N SER A 131 -10.31 -5.69 6.93
CA SER A 131 -8.86 -5.76 7.13
C SER A 131 -8.36 -7.21 7.18
N THR A 132 -9.11 -8.11 7.82
CA THR A 132 -8.76 -9.54 7.84
C THR A 132 -8.86 -10.16 6.44
N GLN A 133 -9.89 -9.84 5.66
CA GLN A 133 -10.05 -10.33 4.28
C GLN A 133 -8.94 -9.82 3.36
N VAL A 134 -8.57 -8.53 3.47
CA VAL A 134 -7.46 -7.96 2.71
C VAL A 134 -6.15 -8.66 3.07
N ARG A 135 -5.93 -8.95 4.36
CA ARG A 135 -4.75 -9.67 4.81
C ARG A 135 -4.71 -11.11 4.29
N THR A 136 -5.84 -11.82 4.29
CA THR A 136 -5.88 -13.20 3.76
C THR A 136 -5.64 -13.21 2.26
N ALA A 137 -6.29 -12.34 1.49
CA ALA A 137 -6.08 -12.22 0.05
C ALA A 137 -4.62 -11.86 -0.28
N ARG A 138 -3.99 -10.98 0.50
CA ARG A 138 -2.57 -10.65 0.34
C ARG A 138 -1.67 -11.84 0.61
N ASN A 139 -1.95 -12.62 1.65
CA ASN A 139 -1.18 -13.83 1.95
C ASN A 139 -1.33 -14.89 0.84
N GLU A 140 -2.54 -15.07 0.30
CA GLU A 140 -2.78 -15.95 -0.85
C GLU A 140 -2.01 -15.51 -2.09
N LEU A 141 -2.04 -14.21 -2.41
CA LEU A 141 -1.26 -13.65 -3.51
C LEU A 141 0.24 -13.90 -3.33
N THR A 142 0.78 -13.66 -2.13
CA THR A 142 2.21 -13.90 -1.87
C THR A 142 2.60 -15.38 -2.00
N ASN A 143 1.70 -16.31 -1.64
CA ASN A 143 1.93 -17.73 -1.81
C ASN A 143 1.91 -18.11 -3.31
N LEU A 144 0.94 -17.60 -4.07
CA LEU A 144 0.86 -17.82 -5.51
C LEU A 144 2.06 -17.24 -6.26
N GLU A 145 2.53 -16.05 -5.86
CA GLU A 145 3.75 -15.46 -6.40
C GLU A 145 4.98 -16.33 -6.12
N ALA A 146 5.12 -16.86 -4.90
CA ALA A 146 6.21 -17.77 -4.56
C ALA A 146 6.15 -19.08 -5.36
N GLU A 147 4.96 -19.64 -5.55
CA GLU A 147 4.75 -20.82 -6.40
C GLU A 147 5.07 -20.54 -7.86
N ASN A 148 4.64 -19.40 -8.39
CA ASN A 148 4.92 -18.99 -9.77
C ASN A 148 6.42 -18.83 -10.00
N VAL A 149 7.15 -18.17 -9.08
CA VAL A 149 8.62 -18.08 -9.15
C VAL A 149 9.27 -19.48 -9.17
N ARG A 150 8.76 -20.41 -8.36
CA ARG A 150 9.27 -21.79 -8.36
C ARG A 150 9.00 -22.49 -9.69
N ILE A 151 7.78 -22.38 -10.24
CA ILE A 151 7.39 -22.98 -11.51
C ILE A 151 8.19 -22.38 -12.67
N ALA A 152 8.35 -21.06 -12.71
CA ALA A 152 9.14 -20.37 -13.72
C ALA A 152 10.59 -20.86 -13.71
N ARG A 153 11.18 -21.06 -12.51
CA ARG A 153 12.51 -21.64 -12.37
C ARG A 153 12.58 -23.08 -12.90
N THR A 154 11.63 -23.94 -12.53
CA THR A 154 11.62 -25.32 -13.03
C THR A 154 11.42 -25.39 -14.54
N ASN A 155 10.59 -24.52 -15.10
CA ASN A 155 10.37 -24.43 -16.54
C ASN A 155 11.65 -24.00 -17.26
N ALA A 156 12.39 -23.01 -16.72
CA ALA A 156 13.69 -22.62 -17.27
C ALA A 156 14.72 -23.76 -17.18
N GLU A 157 14.77 -24.49 -16.07
CA GLU A 157 15.65 -25.66 -15.91
C GLU A 157 15.29 -26.80 -16.87
N LEU A 158 14.00 -27.04 -17.14
CA LEU A 158 13.55 -28.04 -18.11
C LEU A 158 13.83 -27.60 -19.55
N ALA A 159 13.58 -26.33 -19.89
CA ALA A 159 13.87 -25.79 -21.22
C ALA A 159 15.37 -25.87 -21.55
N THR A 160 16.24 -25.53 -20.59
CA THR A 160 17.70 -25.66 -20.76
C THR A 160 18.14 -27.12 -20.95
N LYS A 161 17.56 -28.07 -20.19
CA LYS A 161 17.81 -29.51 -20.41
C LYS A 161 17.33 -29.97 -21.78
N MET A 162 16.15 -29.53 -22.22
CA MET A 162 15.61 -29.88 -23.53
C MET A 162 16.52 -29.35 -24.66
N LEU A 163 17.00 -28.11 -24.55
CA LEU A 163 17.96 -27.56 -25.51
C LEU A 163 19.26 -28.35 -25.55
N ALA A 164 19.81 -28.74 -24.39
CA ALA A 164 21.01 -29.58 -24.32
C ALA A 164 20.78 -30.96 -24.97
N LEU A 165 19.62 -31.59 -24.73
CA LEU A 165 19.27 -32.88 -25.36
C LEU A 165 19.08 -32.75 -26.88
N ILE A 166 18.51 -31.64 -27.36
CA ILE A 166 18.40 -31.36 -28.79
C ILE A 166 19.79 -31.17 -29.40
N GLU A 167 20.69 -30.48 -28.71
CA GLU A 167 22.07 -30.31 -29.13
C GLU A 167 22.79 -31.67 -29.21
N ASP A 168 22.71 -32.49 -28.17
CA ASP A 168 23.27 -33.86 -28.14
C ASP A 168 22.67 -34.78 -29.22
N ALA A 169 21.38 -34.68 -29.49
CA ALA A 169 20.74 -35.44 -30.57
C ALA A 169 21.20 -34.95 -31.94
N SER A 170 21.43 -33.65 -32.11
CA SER A 170 21.94 -33.07 -33.35
C SER A 170 23.40 -33.44 -33.61
N THR A 171 24.24 -33.47 -32.57
CA THR A 171 25.65 -33.88 -32.68
C THR A 171 25.75 -35.37 -33.03
N LYS A 172 25.02 -36.24 -32.33
CA LYS A 172 24.94 -37.68 -32.66
C LYS A 172 24.48 -37.93 -34.09
N ARG A 173 23.43 -37.24 -34.54
CA ARG A 173 22.95 -37.33 -35.93
C ARG A 173 23.99 -36.88 -36.96
N THR A 174 24.83 -35.90 -36.63
CA THR A 174 25.95 -35.51 -37.50
C THR A 174 27.13 -36.50 -37.44
N GLU A 175 27.30 -37.20 -36.32
CA GLU A 175 28.34 -38.20 -36.11
C GLU A 175 28.08 -39.54 -36.80
N GLU A 176 26.82 -39.96 -36.88
CA GLU A 176 26.38 -41.16 -37.60
C GLU A 176 26.55 -41.08 -39.14
N ILE A 177 26.87 -39.90 -39.69
CA ILE A 177 27.12 -39.73 -41.13
C ILE A 177 28.59 -40.07 -41.42
N GLU A 178 28.83 -41.26 -41.99
CA GLU A 178 30.16 -41.79 -42.35
C GLU A 178 30.84 -41.00 -43.49
N ASP A 179 30.07 -40.40 -44.40
CA ASP A 179 30.59 -39.64 -45.54
C ASP A 179 30.95 -38.19 -45.18
N SER A 180 32.25 -37.86 -45.22
CA SER A 180 32.77 -36.51 -44.88
C SER A 180 32.20 -35.40 -45.77
N LYS A 181 31.93 -35.71 -47.05
CA LYS A 181 31.36 -34.76 -48.02
C LYS A 181 29.89 -34.44 -47.76
N LEU A 182 29.10 -35.44 -47.33
CA LEU A 182 27.70 -35.25 -46.95
C LEU A 182 27.60 -34.45 -45.65
N ARG A 183 28.52 -34.68 -44.70
CA ARG A 183 28.62 -33.91 -43.45
C ARG A 183 28.87 -32.42 -43.68
N ALA A 184 29.78 -32.08 -44.60
CA ALA A 184 30.07 -30.70 -44.98
C ALA A 184 28.87 -30.01 -45.65
N GLN A 185 28.17 -30.70 -46.55
CA GLN A 185 26.97 -30.18 -47.21
C GLN A 185 25.82 -29.95 -46.21
N LEU A 186 25.67 -30.83 -45.23
CA LEU A 186 24.65 -30.70 -44.18
C LEU A 186 24.93 -29.51 -43.26
N GLY A 187 26.20 -29.25 -42.91
CA GLY A 187 26.62 -28.05 -42.17
C GLY A 187 26.33 -26.75 -42.93
N ASP A 188 26.62 -26.71 -44.23
CA ASP A 188 26.31 -25.56 -45.09
C ASP A 188 24.80 -25.29 -45.20
N LEU A 189 23.99 -26.34 -45.33
CA LEU A 189 22.53 -26.22 -45.35
C LEU A 189 21.98 -25.74 -44.00
N GLN A 190 22.49 -26.26 -42.88
CA GLN A 190 22.12 -25.79 -41.53
C GLN A 190 22.48 -24.31 -41.34
N ASN A 191 23.65 -23.88 -41.81
CA ASN A 191 24.06 -22.48 -41.74
C ASN A 191 23.14 -21.57 -42.57
N LYS A 192 22.77 -21.99 -43.79
CA LYS A 192 21.80 -21.28 -44.61
C LYS A 192 20.41 -21.20 -43.96
N MET A 193 19.96 -22.28 -43.32
CA MET A 193 18.70 -22.31 -42.57
C MET A 193 18.72 -21.37 -41.36
N LYS A 194 19.82 -21.35 -40.58
CA LYS A 194 19.99 -20.42 -39.45
C LYS A 194 19.99 -18.96 -39.90
N LEU A 195 20.65 -18.65 -41.02
CA LEU A 195 20.64 -17.31 -41.61
C LEU A 195 19.24 -16.91 -42.09
N SER A 196 18.50 -17.82 -42.72
CA SER A 196 17.11 -17.60 -43.14
C SER A 196 16.19 -17.32 -41.94
N ARG A 197 16.27 -18.15 -40.88
CA ARG A 197 15.50 -17.94 -39.64
C ARG A 197 15.83 -16.60 -38.96
N ARG A 198 17.10 -16.20 -38.92
CA ARG A 198 17.50 -14.89 -38.38
C ARG A 198 16.89 -13.74 -39.17
N ARG A 199 16.93 -13.83 -40.51
CA ARG A 199 16.30 -12.83 -41.39
C ARG A 199 14.79 -12.77 -41.17
N TRP A 200 14.12 -13.93 -41.09
CA TRP A 200 12.69 -14.00 -40.82
C TRP A 200 12.32 -13.37 -39.48
N ARG A 201 13.08 -13.65 -38.41
CA ARG A 201 12.84 -13.04 -37.10
C ARG A 201 12.98 -11.52 -37.10
N ILE A 202 13.97 -10.99 -37.83
CA ILE A 202 14.13 -9.53 -37.99
C ILE A 202 12.92 -8.96 -38.74
N ILE A 203 12.51 -9.59 -39.85
CA ILE A 203 11.35 -9.15 -40.64
C ILE A 203 10.07 -9.19 -39.79
N LYS A 204 9.83 -10.28 -39.05
CA LYS A 204 8.68 -10.42 -38.15
C LYS A 204 8.69 -9.33 -37.08
N GLY A 205 9.82 -9.16 -36.38
CA GLY A 205 9.96 -8.12 -35.36
C GLY A 205 9.76 -6.69 -35.90
N THR A 206 10.26 -6.39 -37.09
CA THR A 206 10.02 -5.08 -37.72
C THR A 206 8.56 -4.87 -38.11
N ALA A 207 7.86 -5.91 -38.57
CA ALA A 207 6.44 -5.83 -38.91
C ALA A 207 5.59 -5.62 -37.65
N SER A 208 5.80 -6.40 -36.59
CA SER A 208 5.08 -6.26 -35.32
C SER A 208 5.33 -4.90 -34.66
N ALA A 209 6.58 -4.41 -34.67
CA ALA A 209 6.91 -3.07 -34.16
C ALA A 209 6.25 -1.95 -34.99
N THR A 210 6.14 -2.12 -36.31
CA THR A 210 5.45 -1.15 -37.18
C THR A 210 3.96 -1.14 -36.90
N ILE A 211 3.33 -2.30 -36.75
CA ILE A 211 1.90 -2.43 -36.43
C ILE A 211 1.61 -1.79 -35.06
N ALA A 212 2.37 -2.15 -34.01
CA ALA A 212 2.19 -1.59 -32.68
C ALA A 212 2.48 -0.08 -32.60
N GLY A 213 3.46 0.41 -33.37
CA GLY A 213 3.83 1.83 -33.42
C GLY A 213 2.95 2.70 -34.32
N SER A 214 2.14 2.10 -35.21
CA SER A 214 1.28 2.83 -36.16
C SER A 214 0.02 3.43 -35.53
N GLY A 215 -0.31 3.08 -34.29
CA GLY A 215 -1.53 3.52 -33.61
C GLY A 215 -2.80 2.80 -34.08
N ILE A 216 -2.68 1.76 -34.91
CA ILE A 216 -3.77 0.84 -35.25
C ILE A 216 -4.13 0.03 -34.00
N ASP A 217 -5.43 -0.13 -33.71
CA ASP A 217 -5.92 -0.92 -32.57
C ASP A 217 -5.84 -2.43 -32.87
N TRP A 218 -4.60 -2.94 -32.89
CA TRP A 218 -4.26 -4.34 -33.19
C TRP A 218 -4.77 -5.33 -32.15
N ALA A 219 -5.21 -4.87 -30.97
CA ALA A 219 -5.74 -5.72 -29.90
C ALA A 219 -7.17 -6.23 -30.19
N ARG A 220 -7.91 -5.54 -31.08
CA ARG A 220 -9.29 -5.91 -31.45
C ARG A 220 -9.37 -6.83 -32.67
N ASP A 221 -8.33 -6.86 -33.49
CA ASP A 221 -8.26 -7.69 -34.69
C ASP A 221 -7.49 -8.99 -34.37
N PRO A 222 -8.14 -10.16 -34.44
CA PRO A 222 -7.48 -11.43 -34.12
C PRO A 222 -6.29 -11.75 -35.04
N GLU A 223 -6.28 -11.26 -36.29
CA GLU A 223 -5.17 -11.50 -37.21
C GLU A 223 -3.94 -10.64 -36.84
N LEU A 224 -4.16 -9.40 -36.39
CA LEU A 224 -3.08 -8.51 -35.95
C LEU A 224 -2.57 -8.87 -34.55
N LEU A 225 -3.45 -9.34 -33.68
CA LEU A 225 -3.10 -9.84 -32.36
C LEU A 225 -2.11 -11.01 -32.45
N ASP A 226 -2.34 -11.94 -33.36
CA ASP A 226 -1.48 -13.11 -33.60
C ASP A 226 -0.10 -12.70 -34.12
N ILE A 227 -0.06 -11.76 -35.07
CA ILE A 227 1.18 -11.22 -35.64
C ILE A 227 2.02 -10.45 -34.60
N VAL A 228 1.39 -9.82 -33.61
CA VAL A 228 2.09 -9.01 -32.59
C VAL A 228 2.49 -9.83 -31.35
N LEU A 229 1.63 -10.73 -30.88
CA LEU A 229 1.86 -11.50 -29.66
C LEU A 229 2.63 -12.80 -29.88
N ASP A 230 2.95 -13.14 -31.13
CA ASP A 230 3.80 -14.29 -31.46
C ASP A 230 3.22 -15.60 -30.89
N ASN A 231 1.91 -15.83 -31.06
CA ASN A 231 1.26 -17.09 -30.68
C ASN A 231 1.53 -18.19 -31.73
N ASP A 232 2.76 -18.26 -32.21
CA ASP A 232 3.27 -19.47 -32.84
C ASP A 232 3.42 -20.48 -31.69
N GLY A 233 2.38 -21.29 -31.48
CA GLY A 233 2.42 -22.37 -30.49
C GLY A 233 3.71 -23.18 -30.64
N GLU A 234 4.60 -23.05 -29.66
CA GLU A 234 5.52 -24.12 -29.28
C GLU A 234 4.75 -25.26 -28.60
#